data_AF-A0AA96Y5U8-F1
#
_entry.id   AF-A0AA96Y5U8-F1
#
_cell.length_a   1.000
_cell.length_b   1.000
_cell.length_c   1.000
_cell.angle_alpha   90.00
_cell.angle_beta   90.00
_cell.angle_gamma   90.00
#
_symmetry.space_group_name_H-M   'P 1'
#
loop_
_entity.id
_entity.type
_entity.pdbx_description
1 polymer ?
#
loop_
_entity_poly.entity_id
_entity_poly.type
_entity_poly.pdbx_seq_one_letter_code
_entity_poly.pdbx_strand_id
1 'polypeptide(L)'
;MEPLNAAQRRACFQQAGDRAGVHAPLLAALHAVHQAPTLSDGEVGLGISPANQVALTEVETLPGQAQVAASTVRSITDRLIAQGWQSADLWDVDRGHYGDRFLTALAEGYSPPPNDTHAAQLEPCDGGALLRAYVQRVEADHLAAGLPSNLAFVDGALLNFLEQVPATYRGLSHERDGLLEAVRLWRKLDSQSAAIHSLLPRGSTSEPDALPATDRLDIALQDLSRRLPLNYAGYPHQREALLRLVQCWRQLPSREAAIASLEKRDPLSPDLTTLDPALMAFVQRLPGHYLGKGEQRNALTETFRLWQGLDSRTTAVRTLGVDPESLMSASPAALLDAARQLDQQLLRFVQRIPAAYRQTDAQRVALLHLVRTWRGLETGEATVRSLVDDLRQLQSARPGSPDAMPAPVPDLLPVLQTEWTLDTIQLHGAIAPGGRLTWAEATQGGLYLPKNLAAMRAIVRLATAMEQVATRLGRSPHIIAWHCSPEAARALPGPNPDQHTLGCALLFYCDGLTAQQIYWTLDPWWTGGLGRFTQYPALVYLESSGAIASPEPDHRVRWVH
;
A
#
# COMPACT_ATOMS: atom_id res chain seq x y z
N MET A 1 -27.77 4.61 21.08
CA MET A 1 -26.70 4.56 20.05
C MET A 1 -27.03 5.62 19.03
N GLU A 2 -26.03 6.28 18.43
CA GLU A 2 -26.30 7.18 17.30
C GLU A 2 -26.73 6.33 16.09
N PRO A 3 -27.74 6.78 15.32
CA PRO A 3 -28.14 6.10 14.09
C PRO A 3 -27.00 6.08 13.09
N LEU A 4 -26.92 5.01 12.31
CA LEU A 4 -25.90 4.83 11.29
C LEU A 4 -26.03 5.92 10.23
N ASN A 5 -24.91 6.39 9.71
CA ASN A 5 -24.92 7.29 8.55
C ASN A 5 -25.19 6.51 7.25
N ALA A 6 -25.48 7.23 6.16
CA ALA A 6 -25.82 6.61 4.87
C ALA A 6 -24.70 5.69 4.31
N ALA A 7 -23.43 6.02 4.56
CA ALA A 7 -22.30 5.20 4.11
C ALA A 7 -22.20 3.90 4.91
N GLN A 8 -22.42 3.96 6.23
CA GLN A 8 -22.45 2.79 7.11
C GLN A 8 -23.59 1.84 6.73
N ARG A 9 -24.81 2.37 6.49
CA ARG A 9 -25.94 1.54 6.00
C ARG A 9 -25.61 0.86 4.67
N ARG A 10 -25.02 1.60 3.73
CA ARG A 10 -24.59 1.04 2.43
C ARG A 10 -23.56 -0.08 2.61
N ALA A 11 -22.61 0.08 3.53
CA ALA A 11 -21.61 -0.94 3.84
C ALA A 11 -22.26 -2.21 4.42
N CYS A 12 -23.26 -2.08 5.30
CA CYS A 12 -24.02 -3.23 5.81
C CYS A 12 -24.70 -4.02 4.69
N PHE A 13 -25.37 -3.33 3.75
CA PHE A 13 -26.02 -3.98 2.61
C PHE A 13 -25.01 -4.63 1.66
N GLN A 14 -23.89 -3.96 1.40
CA GLN A 14 -22.83 -4.53 0.55
C GLN A 14 -22.26 -5.80 1.17
N GLN A 15 -21.89 -5.76 2.45
CA GLN A 15 -21.33 -6.92 3.15
C GLN A 15 -22.30 -8.10 3.17
N ALA A 16 -23.58 -7.84 3.42
CA ALA A 16 -24.62 -8.88 3.41
C ALA A 16 -24.85 -9.46 2.01
N GLY A 17 -24.88 -8.61 0.98
CA GLY A 17 -25.00 -9.01 -0.42
C GLY A 17 -23.82 -9.87 -0.89
N ASP A 18 -22.59 -9.40 -0.63
CA ASP A 18 -21.34 -10.11 -0.93
C ASP A 18 -21.29 -11.48 -0.24
N ARG A 19 -21.82 -11.57 0.99
CA ARG A 19 -21.92 -12.83 1.72
C ARG A 19 -22.92 -13.79 1.06
N ALA A 20 -24.10 -13.34 0.67
CA ALA A 20 -25.14 -14.25 0.18
C ALA A 20 -25.10 -14.49 -1.35
N GLY A 21 -24.36 -13.68 -2.10
CA GLY A 21 -24.44 -13.67 -3.57
C GLY A 21 -25.74 -13.03 -4.03
N VAL A 22 -26.11 -11.93 -3.37
CA VAL A 22 -27.32 -11.14 -3.64
C VAL A 22 -26.90 -9.73 -4.01
N HIS A 23 -27.50 -9.17 -5.06
CA HIS A 23 -27.19 -7.82 -5.52
C HIS A 23 -27.58 -6.81 -4.42
N ALA A 24 -26.58 -6.18 -3.79
CA ALA A 24 -26.75 -5.31 -2.62
C ALA A 24 -27.81 -4.19 -2.74
N PRO A 25 -28.04 -3.56 -3.91
CA PRO A 25 -29.15 -2.63 -4.13
C PRO A 25 -30.53 -3.19 -3.77
N LEU A 26 -30.74 -4.51 -3.85
CA LEU A 26 -32.00 -5.14 -3.47
C LEU A 26 -32.24 -5.04 -1.95
N LEU A 27 -31.20 -5.21 -1.14
CA LEU A 27 -31.29 -5.07 0.31
C LEU A 27 -31.57 -3.62 0.71
N ALA A 28 -30.93 -2.68 0.02
CA ALA A 28 -31.20 -1.25 0.20
C ALA A 28 -32.65 -0.88 -0.19
N ALA A 29 -33.18 -1.50 -1.25
CA ALA A 29 -34.57 -1.30 -1.68
C ALA A 29 -35.58 -1.90 -0.67
N LEU A 30 -35.33 -3.10 -0.16
CA LEU A 30 -36.13 -3.71 0.90
C LEU A 30 -36.16 -2.83 2.15
N HIS A 31 -34.99 -2.32 2.58
CA HIS A 31 -34.91 -1.36 3.68
C HIS A 31 -35.77 -0.12 3.40
N ALA A 32 -35.63 0.49 2.22
CA ALA A 32 -36.33 1.72 1.85
C ALA A 32 -37.86 1.56 1.81
N VAL A 33 -38.37 0.37 1.45
CA VAL A 33 -39.81 0.12 1.33
C VAL A 33 -40.44 -0.36 2.63
N HIS A 34 -39.75 -1.22 3.39
CA HIS A 34 -40.32 -1.78 4.62
C HIS A 34 -40.30 -0.78 5.78
N GLN A 35 -39.14 -0.17 6.06
CA GLN A 35 -38.96 0.72 7.22
C GLN A 35 -39.48 0.11 8.54
N ALA A 36 -39.40 -1.21 8.68
CA ALA A 36 -39.90 -1.98 9.81
C ALA A 36 -39.19 -3.36 9.87
N PRO A 37 -39.09 -4.01 11.05
CA PRO A 37 -39.49 -3.51 12.38
C PRO A 37 -38.59 -2.38 12.89
N THR A 38 -38.98 -1.73 13.99
CA THR A 38 -38.06 -0.84 14.72
C THR A 38 -37.02 -1.70 15.44
N LEU A 39 -35.75 -1.32 15.32
CA LEU A 39 -34.61 -2.13 15.76
C LEU A 39 -34.02 -1.59 17.08
N SER A 40 -33.27 -2.44 17.80
CA SER A 40 -32.68 -2.10 19.10
C SER A 40 -31.54 -1.09 19.00
N ASP A 41 -30.94 -0.94 17.81
CA ASP A 41 -29.93 0.07 17.49
C ASP A 41 -30.52 1.43 17.10
N GLY A 42 -31.86 1.56 17.09
CA GLY A 42 -32.57 2.79 16.72
C GLY A 42 -32.81 2.95 15.21
N GLU A 43 -32.41 1.95 14.42
CA GLU A 43 -32.70 1.87 12.99
C GLU A 43 -34.07 1.23 12.72
N VAL A 44 -34.42 1.13 11.44
CA VAL A 44 -35.57 0.39 10.95
C VAL A 44 -35.13 -0.78 10.06
N GLY A 45 -35.91 -1.85 10.07
CA GLY A 45 -35.58 -3.12 9.41
C GLY A 45 -35.93 -3.21 7.93
N LEU A 46 -35.62 -4.39 7.39
CA LEU A 46 -35.82 -4.79 5.99
C LEU A 46 -37.08 -5.65 5.81
N GLY A 47 -38.01 -5.61 6.77
CA GLY A 47 -39.19 -6.49 6.78
C GLY A 47 -38.89 -7.92 7.21
N ILE A 48 -37.79 -8.16 7.92
CA ILE A 48 -37.41 -9.50 8.38
C ILE A 48 -37.89 -9.74 9.81
N SER A 49 -38.60 -10.86 10.00
CA SER A 49 -39.09 -11.36 11.28
C SER A 49 -38.46 -12.73 11.59
N PRO A 50 -38.11 -13.04 12.86
CA PRO A 50 -37.54 -14.33 13.23
C PRO A 50 -38.41 -15.51 12.77
N ALA A 51 -37.79 -16.54 12.20
CA ALA A 51 -38.46 -17.78 11.84
C ALA A 51 -37.48 -18.96 11.92
N ASN A 52 -38.01 -20.17 12.16
CA ASN A 52 -37.23 -21.39 12.31
C ASN A 52 -36.10 -21.26 13.35
N GLN A 53 -34.84 -21.36 12.94
CA GLN A 53 -33.67 -21.26 13.82
C GLN A 53 -33.09 -19.84 13.89
N VAL A 54 -33.62 -18.88 13.14
CA VAL A 54 -33.19 -17.48 13.22
C VAL A 54 -33.76 -16.87 14.49
N ALA A 55 -32.89 -16.52 15.44
CA ALA A 55 -33.27 -15.91 16.71
C ALA A 55 -33.59 -14.42 16.56
N LEU A 56 -34.37 -13.86 17.50
CA LEU A 56 -34.66 -12.43 17.54
C LEU A 56 -33.38 -11.57 17.60
N THR A 57 -32.38 -12.02 18.35
CA THR A 57 -31.08 -11.35 18.49
C THR A 57 -30.30 -11.25 17.18
N GLU A 58 -30.59 -12.12 16.20
CA GLU A 58 -29.93 -12.07 14.88
C GLU A 58 -30.54 -11.01 13.95
N VAL A 59 -31.74 -10.51 14.28
CA VAL A 59 -32.49 -9.56 13.45
C VAL A 59 -32.90 -8.29 14.19
N GLU A 60 -32.33 -8.06 15.39
CA GLU A 60 -32.65 -6.89 16.21
C GLU A 60 -31.82 -5.64 15.87
N THR A 61 -30.85 -5.74 14.97
CA THR A 61 -29.99 -4.62 14.51
C THR A 61 -30.01 -4.55 12.99
N LEU A 62 -29.69 -3.39 12.40
CA LEU A 62 -29.68 -3.22 10.94
C LEU A 62 -28.67 -4.16 10.24
N PRO A 63 -27.43 -4.36 10.74
CA PRO A 63 -26.52 -5.35 10.18
C PRO A 63 -27.09 -6.78 10.23
N GLY A 64 -27.74 -7.15 11.33
CA GLY A 64 -28.40 -8.45 11.48
C GLY A 64 -29.55 -8.63 10.48
N GLN A 65 -30.46 -7.66 10.40
CA GLN A 65 -31.52 -7.59 9.39
C GLN A 65 -30.97 -7.74 7.98
N ALA A 66 -29.91 -7.03 7.61
CA ALA A 66 -29.30 -7.11 6.30
C ALA A 66 -28.74 -8.50 6.00
N GLN A 67 -28.00 -9.10 6.94
CA GLN A 67 -27.41 -10.43 6.79
C GLN A 67 -28.46 -11.52 6.61
N VAL A 68 -29.52 -11.47 7.41
CA VAL A 68 -30.62 -12.45 7.36
C VAL A 68 -31.51 -12.21 6.15
N ALA A 69 -31.78 -10.95 5.76
CA ALA A 69 -32.49 -10.62 4.53
C ALA A 69 -31.77 -11.20 3.31
N ALA A 70 -30.45 -11.08 3.24
CA ALA A 70 -29.65 -11.62 2.14
C ALA A 70 -29.75 -13.15 2.06
N SER A 71 -29.66 -13.86 3.20
CA SER A 71 -29.89 -15.32 3.25
C SER A 71 -31.32 -15.70 2.85
N THR A 72 -32.30 -14.90 3.26
CA THR A 72 -33.72 -15.13 2.95
C THR A 72 -33.99 -14.96 1.45
N VAL A 73 -33.48 -13.89 0.83
CA VAL A 73 -33.53 -13.68 -0.63
C VAL A 73 -32.85 -14.82 -1.37
N ARG A 74 -31.71 -15.30 -0.87
CA ARG A 74 -31.01 -16.45 -1.44
C ARG A 74 -31.86 -17.72 -1.39
N SER A 75 -32.51 -18.01 -0.27
CA SER A 75 -33.44 -19.13 -0.12
C SER A 75 -34.68 -19.02 -1.00
N ILE A 76 -35.26 -17.83 -1.15
CA ILE A 76 -36.37 -17.58 -2.09
C ILE A 76 -35.92 -17.89 -3.51
N THR A 77 -34.74 -17.40 -3.90
CA THR A 77 -34.16 -17.67 -5.23
C THR A 77 -34.01 -19.18 -5.47
N ASP A 78 -33.42 -19.91 -4.52
CA ASP A 78 -33.23 -21.37 -4.62
C ASP A 78 -34.56 -22.12 -4.74
N ARG A 79 -35.58 -21.69 -3.97
CA ARG A 79 -36.92 -22.27 -4.01
C ARG A 79 -37.60 -22.04 -5.35
N LEU A 80 -37.52 -20.83 -5.90
CA LEU A 80 -38.11 -20.51 -7.22
C LEU A 80 -37.43 -21.33 -8.32
N ILE A 81 -36.11 -21.49 -8.27
CA ILE A 81 -35.36 -22.37 -9.18
C ILE A 81 -35.85 -23.81 -9.05
N ALA A 82 -36.02 -24.32 -7.82
CA ALA A 82 -36.57 -25.66 -7.58
C ALA A 82 -38.02 -25.84 -8.08
N GLN A 83 -38.77 -24.74 -8.19
CA GLN A 83 -40.11 -24.70 -8.78
C GLN A 83 -40.10 -24.57 -10.32
N GLY A 84 -38.92 -24.57 -10.94
CA GLY A 84 -38.73 -24.54 -12.40
C GLY A 84 -38.50 -23.15 -12.99
N TRP A 85 -38.34 -22.11 -12.17
CA TRP A 85 -37.99 -20.78 -12.68
C TRP A 85 -36.63 -20.80 -13.34
N GLN A 86 -36.56 -20.21 -14.52
CA GLN A 86 -35.32 -20.09 -15.30
C GLN A 86 -34.59 -18.80 -14.93
N SER A 87 -33.34 -18.69 -15.39
CA SER A 87 -32.53 -17.47 -15.21
C SER A 87 -33.26 -16.19 -15.62
N ALA A 88 -33.92 -16.22 -16.79
CA ALA A 88 -34.65 -15.07 -17.34
C ALA A 88 -35.90 -14.68 -16.54
N ASP A 89 -36.43 -15.58 -15.70
CA ASP A 89 -37.53 -15.25 -14.79
C ASP A 89 -37.04 -14.47 -13.55
N LEU A 90 -35.76 -14.62 -13.23
CA LEU A 90 -35.13 -14.07 -12.03
C LEU A 90 -34.34 -12.79 -12.33
N TRP A 91 -33.75 -12.69 -13.51
CA TRP A 91 -32.79 -11.65 -13.86
C TRP A 91 -33.02 -11.11 -15.26
N ASP A 92 -33.03 -9.78 -15.38
CA ASP A 92 -33.00 -9.07 -16.65
C ASP A 92 -31.54 -8.94 -17.11
N VAL A 93 -31.17 -9.69 -18.14
CA VAL A 93 -29.80 -9.74 -18.68
C VAL A 93 -29.41 -8.42 -19.35
N ASP A 94 -30.35 -7.77 -20.04
CA ASP A 94 -30.08 -6.52 -20.76
C ASP A 94 -29.83 -5.38 -19.79
N ARG A 95 -30.57 -5.34 -18.67
CA ARG A 95 -30.43 -4.29 -17.66
C ARG A 95 -29.44 -4.62 -16.55
N GLY A 96 -29.06 -5.88 -16.40
CA GLY A 96 -28.10 -6.34 -15.40
C GLY A 96 -28.61 -6.25 -13.96
N HIS A 97 -29.89 -6.55 -13.74
CA HIS A 97 -30.52 -6.51 -12.42
C HIS A 97 -31.63 -7.57 -12.26
N TYR A 98 -32.14 -7.78 -11.04
CA TYR A 98 -33.28 -8.67 -10.82
C TYR A 98 -34.50 -8.24 -11.64
N GLY A 99 -35.20 -9.20 -12.27
CA GLY A 99 -36.35 -8.91 -13.14
C GLY A 99 -37.64 -8.61 -12.38
N ASP A 100 -38.57 -7.92 -13.03
CA ASP A 100 -39.85 -7.48 -12.47
C ASP A 100 -40.66 -8.64 -11.87
N ARG A 101 -40.64 -9.81 -12.55
CA ARG A 101 -41.34 -11.02 -12.10
C ARG A 101 -40.82 -11.51 -10.74
N PHE A 102 -39.49 -11.53 -10.57
CA PHE A 102 -38.88 -11.92 -9.30
C PHE A 102 -39.16 -10.90 -8.20
N LEU A 103 -39.06 -9.61 -8.49
CA LEU A 103 -39.32 -8.56 -7.51
C LEU A 103 -40.79 -8.55 -7.06
N THR A 104 -41.72 -8.88 -7.96
CA THR A 104 -43.13 -9.08 -7.64
C THR A 104 -43.32 -10.27 -6.68
N ALA A 105 -42.72 -11.42 -7.00
CA ALA A 105 -42.79 -12.60 -6.13
C ALA A 105 -42.11 -12.38 -4.77
N LEU A 106 -41.04 -11.59 -4.73
CA LEU A 106 -40.37 -11.22 -3.48
C LEU A 106 -41.26 -10.33 -2.61
N ALA A 107 -42.01 -9.40 -3.22
CA ALA A 107 -42.91 -8.47 -2.53
C ALA A 107 -44.15 -9.14 -1.93
N GLU A 108 -44.54 -10.34 -2.40
CA GLU A 108 -45.60 -11.15 -1.79
C GLU A 108 -45.24 -11.64 -0.38
N GLY A 109 -43.98 -11.48 0.04
CA GLY A 109 -43.45 -11.97 1.31
C GLY A 109 -43.01 -13.43 1.22
N TYR A 110 -42.44 -13.94 2.31
CA TYR A 110 -41.93 -15.30 2.37
C TYR A 110 -42.04 -15.89 3.76
N SER A 111 -42.66 -17.06 3.84
CA SER A 111 -42.61 -17.92 5.04
C SER A 111 -41.74 -19.14 4.74
N PRO A 112 -40.53 -19.24 5.34
CA PRO A 112 -39.63 -20.34 5.07
C PRO A 112 -40.21 -21.67 5.57
N PRO A 113 -40.02 -22.78 4.84
CA PRO A 113 -40.40 -24.09 5.33
C PRO A 113 -39.55 -24.46 6.57
N PRO A 114 -40.01 -25.35 7.47
CA PRO A 114 -39.31 -25.64 8.73
C PRO A 114 -37.88 -26.17 8.60
N ASN A 115 -37.52 -26.72 7.43
CA ASN A 115 -36.19 -27.24 7.13
C ASN A 115 -35.21 -26.18 6.61
N ASP A 116 -35.68 -24.97 6.31
CA ASP A 116 -34.81 -23.84 5.92
C ASP A 116 -34.39 -23.06 7.16
N THR A 117 -33.27 -23.49 7.76
CA THR A 117 -32.75 -22.95 9.02
C THR A 117 -32.06 -21.59 8.88
N HIS A 118 -31.78 -21.16 7.64
CA HIS A 118 -31.01 -19.94 7.35
C HIS A 118 -31.88 -18.78 6.83
N ALA A 119 -33.16 -19.03 6.54
CA ALA A 119 -34.10 -18.02 6.11
C ALA A 119 -35.05 -17.64 7.26
N ALA A 120 -35.37 -16.36 7.28
CA ALA A 120 -36.35 -15.78 8.18
C ALA A 120 -37.65 -15.50 7.44
N GLN A 121 -38.68 -15.06 8.16
CA GLN A 121 -39.90 -14.57 7.55
C GLN A 121 -39.63 -13.19 6.91
N LEU A 122 -40.03 -13.02 5.66
CA LEU A 122 -40.10 -11.73 4.98
C LEU A 122 -41.54 -11.28 4.93
N GLU A 123 -41.84 -10.12 5.49
CA GLU A 123 -43.17 -9.51 5.41
C GLU A 123 -43.50 -9.10 3.97
N PRO A 124 -44.78 -9.10 3.56
CA PRO A 124 -45.19 -8.55 2.27
C PRO A 124 -44.99 -7.03 2.20
N CYS A 125 -44.76 -6.50 1.00
CA CYS A 125 -44.65 -5.06 0.75
C CYS A 125 -45.27 -4.63 -0.59
N ASP A 126 -45.26 -3.32 -0.87
CA ASP A 126 -45.69 -2.79 -2.16
C ASP A 126 -44.65 -3.11 -3.24
N GLY A 127 -44.97 -4.06 -4.13
CA GLY A 127 -44.07 -4.50 -5.19
C GLY A 127 -43.70 -3.41 -6.19
N GLY A 128 -44.59 -2.44 -6.44
CA GLY A 128 -44.29 -1.30 -7.32
C GLY A 128 -43.28 -0.34 -6.70
N ALA A 129 -43.37 -0.12 -5.38
CA ALA A 129 -42.41 0.66 -4.62
C ALA A 129 -41.05 -0.04 -4.55
N LEU A 130 -41.04 -1.37 -4.34
CA LEU A 130 -39.82 -2.17 -4.32
C LEU A 130 -39.08 -2.11 -5.66
N LEU A 131 -39.81 -2.30 -6.77
CA LEU A 131 -39.24 -2.19 -8.12
C LEU A 131 -38.62 -0.80 -8.36
N ARG A 132 -39.35 0.28 -8.06
CA ARG A 132 -38.85 1.65 -8.25
C ARG A 132 -37.61 1.93 -7.39
N ALA A 133 -37.63 1.55 -6.11
CA ALA A 133 -36.51 1.76 -5.19
C ALA A 133 -35.27 0.98 -5.64
N TYR A 134 -35.45 -0.25 -6.12
CA TYR A 134 -34.36 -1.08 -6.63
C TYR A 134 -33.75 -0.52 -7.91
N VAL A 135 -34.56 -0.23 -8.93
CA VAL A 135 -34.08 0.30 -10.22
C VAL A 135 -33.37 1.63 -10.03
N GLN A 136 -33.95 2.55 -9.26
CA GLN A 136 -33.32 3.85 -8.98
C GLN A 136 -31.93 3.69 -8.35
N ARG A 137 -31.75 2.68 -7.48
CA ARG A 137 -30.47 2.42 -6.84
C ARG A 137 -29.45 1.83 -7.81
N VAL A 138 -29.87 0.86 -8.62
CA VAL A 138 -29.02 0.25 -9.66
C VAL A 138 -28.55 1.31 -10.66
N GLU A 139 -29.44 2.16 -11.15
CA GLU A 139 -29.11 3.24 -12.08
C GLU A 139 -28.11 4.24 -11.48
N ALA A 140 -28.30 4.60 -10.20
CA ALA A 140 -27.36 5.49 -9.50
C ALA A 140 -25.96 4.86 -9.36
N ASP A 141 -25.89 3.56 -9.05
CA ASP A 141 -24.62 2.84 -8.92
C ASP A 141 -23.93 2.68 -10.29
N HIS A 142 -24.68 2.39 -11.35
CA HIS A 142 -24.17 2.33 -12.73
C HIS A 142 -23.63 3.68 -13.21
N LEU A 143 -24.40 4.76 -12.98
CA LEU A 143 -23.99 6.12 -13.36
C LEU A 143 -22.72 6.54 -12.63
N ALA A 144 -22.63 6.26 -11.32
CA ALA A 144 -21.45 6.58 -10.52
C ALA A 144 -20.19 5.83 -10.99
N ALA A 145 -20.36 4.63 -11.53
CA ALA A 145 -19.27 3.81 -12.06
C ALA A 145 -19.00 4.03 -13.56
N GLY A 146 -19.79 4.85 -14.25
CA GLY A 146 -19.66 5.08 -15.69
C GLY A 146 -20.01 3.87 -16.54
N LEU A 147 -20.89 2.98 -16.05
CA LEU A 147 -21.32 1.79 -16.78
C LEU A 147 -22.33 2.12 -17.88
N PRO A 148 -22.36 1.35 -18.99
CA PRO A 148 -23.37 1.51 -20.02
C PRO A 148 -24.76 1.15 -19.49
N SER A 149 -25.81 1.71 -20.12
CA SER A 149 -27.20 1.43 -19.77
C SER A 149 -27.65 0.00 -20.11
N ASN A 150 -26.88 -0.71 -20.94
CA ASN A 150 -27.12 -2.09 -21.33
C ASN A 150 -25.94 -2.97 -20.89
N LEU A 151 -26.23 -4.01 -20.10
CA LEU A 151 -25.28 -4.96 -19.54
C LEU A 151 -25.41 -6.38 -20.12
N ALA A 152 -26.07 -6.55 -21.27
CA ALA A 152 -26.23 -7.85 -21.95
C ALA A 152 -24.90 -8.55 -22.27
N PHE A 153 -23.81 -7.78 -22.36
CA PHE A 153 -22.47 -8.33 -22.62
C PHE A 153 -21.88 -9.12 -21.43
N VAL A 154 -22.37 -8.89 -20.21
CA VAL A 154 -21.72 -9.35 -18.98
C VAL A 154 -21.61 -10.87 -18.93
N ASP A 155 -22.67 -11.61 -19.24
CA ASP A 155 -22.63 -13.08 -19.19
C ASP A 155 -21.61 -13.67 -20.18
N GLY A 156 -21.58 -13.16 -21.41
CA GLY A 156 -20.60 -13.59 -22.41
C GLY A 156 -19.17 -13.25 -21.98
N ALA A 157 -18.96 -12.09 -21.35
CA ALA A 157 -17.66 -11.69 -20.84
C ALA A 157 -17.22 -12.52 -19.62
N LEU A 158 -18.13 -12.88 -18.72
CA LEU A 158 -17.87 -13.76 -17.59
C LEU A 158 -17.47 -15.17 -18.03
N LEU A 159 -18.15 -15.73 -19.04
CA LEU A 159 -17.80 -17.02 -19.61
C LEU A 159 -16.43 -17.00 -20.28
N ASN A 160 -16.14 -15.97 -21.08
CA ASN A 160 -14.81 -15.80 -21.69
C ASN A 160 -13.71 -15.66 -20.62
N PHE A 161 -13.97 -14.90 -19.56
CA PHE A 161 -13.05 -14.81 -18.42
C PHE A 161 -12.81 -16.20 -17.81
N LEU A 162 -13.86 -16.97 -17.52
CA LEU A 162 -13.75 -18.32 -16.94
C LEU A 162 -12.99 -19.32 -17.82
N GLU A 163 -13.09 -19.21 -19.15
CA GLU A 163 -12.33 -20.08 -20.08
C GLU A 163 -10.81 -19.88 -19.96
N GLN A 164 -10.37 -18.67 -19.59
CA GLN A 164 -8.95 -18.33 -19.43
C GLN A 164 -8.41 -18.66 -18.02
N VAL A 165 -9.27 -18.70 -17.01
CA VAL A 165 -8.89 -18.95 -15.59
C VAL A 165 -8.01 -20.20 -15.42
N PRO A 166 -8.35 -21.40 -15.94
CA PRO A 166 -7.54 -22.60 -15.69
C PRO A 166 -6.10 -22.49 -16.21
N ALA A 167 -5.90 -21.81 -17.35
CA ALA A 167 -4.58 -21.66 -17.97
C ALA A 167 -3.74 -20.55 -17.30
N THR A 168 -4.38 -19.62 -16.60
CA THR A 168 -3.73 -18.45 -15.99
C THR A 168 -3.64 -18.52 -14.47
N TYR A 169 -4.28 -19.51 -13.83
CA TYR A 169 -4.21 -19.72 -12.39
C TYR A 169 -2.80 -20.08 -11.96
N ARG A 170 -2.26 -19.31 -11.02
CA ARG A 170 -0.90 -19.47 -10.51
C ARG A 170 -0.84 -19.76 -9.02
N GLY A 171 -1.98 -19.77 -8.32
CA GLY A 171 -2.03 -20.02 -6.89
C GLY A 171 -1.58 -18.82 -6.05
N LEU A 172 -1.72 -17.60 -6.57
CA LEU A 172 -1.57 -16.38 -5.78
C LEU A 172 -2.77 -16.22 -4.83
N SER A 173 -2.58 -15.56 -3.69
CA SER A 173 -3.66 -15.43 -2.68
C SER A 173 -4.95 -14.84 -3.23
N HIS A 174 -4.88 -13.76 -4.02
CA HIS A 174 -6.07 -13.12 -4.58
C HIS A 174 -6.81 -14.00 -5.63
N GLU A 175 -6.07 -14.80 -6.41
CA GLU A 175 -6.64 -15.77 -7.35
C GLU A 175 -7.35 -16.90 -6.58
N ARG A 176 -6.70 -17.40 -5.52
CA ARG A 176 -7.24 -18.44 -4.63
C ARG A 176 -8.50 -17.96 -3.90
N ASP A 177 -8.43 -16.77 -3.31
CA ASP A 177 -9.54 -16.15 -2.59
C ASP A 177 -10.73 -15.93 -3.53
N GLY A 178 -10.49 -15.46 -4.77
CA GLY A 178 -11.54 -15.32 -5.78
C GLY A 178 -12.25 -16.64 -6.09
N LEU A 179 -11.50 -17.73 -6.32
CA LEU A 179 -12.09 -19.04 -6.59
C LEU A 179 -12.81 -19.61 -5.37
N LEU A 180 -12.26 -19.41 -4.17
CA LEU A 180 -12.91 -19.82 -2.92
C LEU A 180 -14.20 -19.06 -2.67
N GLU A 181 -14.25 -17.76 -2.94
CA GLU A 181 -15.48 -16.97 -2.86
C GLU A 181 -16.50 -17.41 -3.90
N ALA A 182 -16.07 -17.73 -5.11
CA ALA A 182 -16.96 -18.30 -6.13
C ALA A 182 -17.60 -19.62 -5.65
N VAL A 183 -16.79 -20.54 -5.07
CA VAL A 183 -17.30 -21.79 -4.47
C VAL A 183 -18.27 -21.51 -3.34
N ARG A 184 -17.90 -20.59 -2.45
CA ARG A 184 -18.68 -20.23 -1.27
C ARG A 184 -20.07 -19.77 -1.67
N LEU A 185 -20.16 -18.88 -2.66
CA LEU A 185 -21.42 -18.33 -3.16
C LEU A 185 -22.24 -19.36 -3.95
N TRP A 186 -21.60 -20.13 -4.83
CA TRP A 186 -22.29 -21.18 -5.60
C TRP A 186 -22.90 -22.25 -4.72
N ARG A 187 -22.18 -22.67 -3.66
CA ARG A 187 -22.59 -23.76 -2.76
C ARG A 187 -23.34 -23.27 -1.52
N LYS A 188 -23.67 -21.97 -1.44
CA LYS A 188 -24.38 -21.36 -0.30
C LYS A 188 -23.68 -21.64 1.04
N LEU A 189 -22.38 -21.36 1.11
CA LEU A 189 -21.55 -21.59 2.29
C LEU A 189 -21.32 -20.27 3.04
N ASP A 190 -21.31 -20.32 4.37
CA ASP A 190 -21.18 -19.10 5.20
C ASP A 190 -19.75 -18.61 5.38
N SER A 191 -18.74 -19.42 5.05
CA SER A 191 -17.33 -19.05 5.27
C SER A 191 -16.38 -19.66 4.24
N GLN A 192 -15.22 -19.03 4.10
CA GLN A 192 -14.11 -19.54 3.30
C GLN A 192 -13.62 -20.90 3.82
N SER A 193 -13.59 -21.11 5.13
CA SER A 193 -13.25 -22.39 5.75
C SER A 193 -14.21 -23.51 5.32
N ALA A 194 -15.52 -23.22 5.24
CA ALA A 194 -16.50 -24.16 4.71
C ALA A 194 -16.27 -24.43 3.22
N ALA A 195 -15.90 -23.43 2.43
CA ALA A 195 -15.54 -23.61 1.02
C ALA A 195 -14.33 -24.55 0.86
N ILE A 196 -13.26 -24.34 1.63
CA ILE A 196 -12.09 -25.23 1.65
C ILE A 196 -12.49 -26.66 2.04
N HIS A 197 -13.26 -26.82 3.12
CA HIS A 197 -13.72 -28.15 3.56
C HIS A 197 -14.59 -28.86 2.50
N SER A 198 -15.37 -28.09 1.74
CA SER A 198 -16.21 -28.63 0.65
C SER A 198 -15.40 -29.11 -0.56
N LEU A 199 -14.17 -28.62 -0.73
CA LEU A 199 -13.24 -29.04 -1.78
C LEU A 199 -12.32 -30.17 -1.32
N LEU A 200 -11.96 -30.16 -0.03
CA LEU A 200 -11.05 -31.12 0.59
C LEU A 200 -11.73 -31.81 1.78
N PRO A 201 -12.61 -32.82 1.56
CA PRO A 201 -13.23 -33.56 2.65
C PRO A 201 -12.19 -34.22 3.56
N ARG A 202 -12.47 -34.25 4.87
CA ARG A 202 -11.64 -34.92 5.88
C ARG A 202 -11.52 -36.41 5.54
N GLY A 203 -10.29 -36.86 5.30
CA GLY A 203 -9.99 -38.23 4.82
C GLY A 203 -8.75 -38.32 3.92
N SER A 204 -8.12 -37.19 3.62
CA SER A 204 -7.03 -37.10 2.65
C SER A 204 -5.69 -36.65 3.26
N THR A 205 -5.60 -36.60 4.59
CA THR A 205 -4.49 -35.99 5.36
C THR A 205 -3.63 -37.00 6.11
N SER A 206 -3.82 -38.30 5.86
CA SER A 206 -3.18 -39.38 6.64
C SER A 206 -2.14 -40.18 5.85
N GLU A 207 -1.65 -39.67 4.72
CA GLU A 207 -0.52 -40.27 4.01
C GLU A 207 0.78 -39.50 4.29
N PRO A 208 1.88 -40.19 4.63
CA PRO A 208 3.16 -39.57 4.92
C PRO A 208 3.81 -38.85 3.72
N ASP A 209 3.36 -39.18 2.48
CA ASP A 209 3.79 -38.53 1.22
C ASP A 209 2.76 -37.52 0.68
N ALA A 210 1.77 -37.11 1.48
CA ALA A 210 0.74 -36.18 1.02
C ALA A 210 1.34 -34.79 0.71
N LEU A 211 1.03 -34.28 -0.48
CA LEU A 211 1.34 -32.90 -0.90
C LEU A 211 0.90 -31.89 0.19
N PRO A 212 1.61 -30.75 0.33
CA PRO A 212 1.20 -29.66 1.21
C PRO A 212 -0.27 -29.29 0.99
N ALA A 213 -0.99 -28.95 2.08
CA ALA A 213 -2.43 -28.63 2.01
C ALA A 213 -2.75 -27.53 0.98
N THR A 214 -1.85 -26.56 0.82
CA THR A 214 -1.97 -25.48 -0.17
C THR A 214 -1.92 -26.00 -1.61
N ASP A 215 -1.00 -26.91 -1.93
CA ASP A 215 -0.89 -27.47 -3.28
C ASP A 215 -2.08 -28.37 -3.62
N ARG A 216 -2.57 -29.11 -2.64
CA ARG A 216 -3.80 -29.92 -2.79
C ARG A 216 -5.03 -29.04 -3.04
N LEU A 217 -5.11 -27.91 -2.35
CA LEU A 217 -6.17 -26.93 -2.57
C LEU A 217 -6.06 -26.31 -3.97
N ASP A 218 -4.85 -25.94 -4.40
CA ASP A 218 -4.61 -25.36 -5.72
C ASP A 218 -5.01 -26.33 -6.85
N ILE A 219 -4.73 -27.64 -6.71
CA ILE A 219 -5.21 -28.68 -7.64
C ILE A 219 -6.75 -28.73 -7.67
N ALA A 220 -7.39 -28.77 -6.50
CA ALA A 220 -8.85 -28.84 -6.41
C ALA A 220 -9.53 -27.59 -7.02
N LEU A 221 -8.93 -26.42 -6.86
CA LEU A 221 -9.40 -25.17 -7.45
C LEU A 221 -9.20 -25.13 -8.97
N GLN A 222 -8.08 -25.63 -9.49
CA GLN A 222 -7.88 -25.79 -10.93
C GLN A 222 -8.93 -26.73 -11.54
N ASP A 223 -9.17 -27.89 -10.92
CA ASP A 223 -10.18 -28.84 -11.40
C ASP A 223 -11.59 -28.27 -11.37
N LEU A 224 -11.93 -27.52 -10.32
CA LEU A 224 -13.19 -26.79 -10.24
C LEU A 224 -13.29 -25.76 -11.36
N SER A 225 -12.25 -24.94 -11.57
CA SER A 225 -12.28 -23.86 -12.56
C SER A 225 -12.59 -24.35 -13.98
N ARG A 226 -12.12 -25.55 -14.34
CA ARG A 226 -12.44 -26.20 -15.63
C ARG A 226 -13.91 -26.61 -15.76
N ARG A 227 -14.60 -26.83 -14.63
CA ARG A 227 -16.02 -27.24 -14.59
C ARG A 227 -16.98 -26.06 -14.45
N LEU A 228 -16.51 -24.88 -14.01
CA LEU A 228 -17.36 -23.72 -13.77
C LEU A 228 -18.15 -23.28 -15.02
N PRO A 229 -17.55 -23.14 -16.23
CA PRO A 229 -18.31 -22.75 -17.43
C PRO A 229 -19.47 -23.70 -17.74
N LEU A 230 -19.25 -25.00 -17.56
CA LEU A 230 -20.23 -26.05 -17.86
C LEU A 230 -21.43 -26.04 -16.92
N ASN A 231 -21.27 -25.49 -15.71
CA ASN A 231 -22.31 -25.45 -14.68
C ASN A 231 -22.90 -24.03 -14.50
N TYR A 232 -22.50 -23.08 -15.35
CA TYR A 232 -23.06 -21.76 -15.36
C TYR A 232 -24.39 -21.75 -16.10
N ALA A 233 -25.47 -21.51 -15.36
CA ALA A 233 -26.83 -21.38 -15.88
C ALA A 233 -27.33 -19.93 -15.86
N GLY A 234 -26.46 -18.99 -15.49
CA GLY A 234 -26.81 -17.58 -15.36
C GLY A 234 -27.79 -17.30 -14.25
N TYR A 235 -27.77 -18.01 -13.11
CA TYR A 235 -28.61 -17.58 -11.98
C TYR A 235 -27.98 -16.37 -11.27
N PRO A 236 -28.77 -15.49 -10.61
CA PRO A 236 -28.26 -14.27 -9.98
C PRO A 236 -27.05 -14.50 -9.06
N HIS A 237 -27.12 -15.51 -8.20
CA HIS A 237 -26.02 -15.87 -7.30
C HIS A 237 -24.75 -16.34 -8.04
N GLN A 238 -24.90 -16.93 -9.23
CA GLN A 238 -23.76 -17.36 -10.05
C GLN A 238 -23.11 -16.15 -10.70
N ARG A 239 -23.91 -15.17 -11.16
CA ARG A 239 -23.40 -13.88 -11.64
C ARG A 239 -22.62 -13.17 -10.55
N GLU A 240 -23.20 -13.03 -9.36
CA GLU A 240 -22.51 -12.38 -8.24
C GLU A 240 -21.24 -13.15 -7.82
N ALA A 241 -21.27 -14.49 -7.83
CA ALA A 241 -20.08 -15.31 -7.59
C ALA A 241 -18.96 -15.05 -8.60
N LEU A 242 -19.29 -14.95 -9.88
CA LEU A 242 -18.32 -14.72 -10.93
C LEU A 242 -17.84 -13.27 -11.00
N LEU A 243 -18.71 -12.29 -10.73
CA LEU A 243 -18.30 -10.90 -10.57
C LEU A 243 -17.35 -10.75 -9.39
N ARG A 244 -17.60 -11.45 -8.28
CA ARG A 244 -16.68 -11.49 -7.14
C ARG A 244 -15.36 -12.15 -7.48
N LEU A 245 -15.38 -13.25 -8.25
CA LEU A 245 -14.17 -13.87 -8.78
C LEU A 245 -13.35 -12.88 -9.61
N VAL A 246 -13.98 -12.19 -10.57
CA VAL A 246 -13.30 -11.17 -11.40
C VAL A 246 -12.74 -10.04 -10.53
N GLN A 247 -13.51 -9.57 -9.56
CA GLN A 247 -13.09 -8.53 -8.62
C GLN A 247 -11.83 -8.93 -7.87
N CYS A 248 -11.80 -10.13 -7.27
CA CYS A 248 -10.63 -10.64 -6.57
C CYS A 248 -9.45 -10.88 -7.51
N TRP A 249 -9.70 -11.52 -8.66
CA TRP A 249 -8.68 -11.88 -9.64
C TRP A 249 -7.95 -10.67 -10.22
N ARG A 250 -8.70 -9.59 -10.49
CA ARG A 250 -8.17 -8.32 -11.01
C ARG A 250 -7.90 -7.29 -9.92
N GLN A 251 -8.07 -7.64 -8.65
CA GLN A 251 -7.87 -6.78 -7.47
C GLN A 251 -8.61 -5.43 -7.57
N LEU A 252 -9.89 -5.49 -7.97
CA LEU A 252 -10.72 -4.31 -8.23
C LEU A 252 -11.45 -3.83 -6.98
N PRO A 253 -11.68 -2.52 -6.84
CA PRO A 253 -12.25 -1.95 -5.61
C PRO A 253 -13.74 -2.23 -5.42
N SER A 254 -14.48 -2.57 -6.48
CA SER A 254 -15.93 -2.79 -6.42
C SER A 254 -16.43 -3.79 -7.47
N ARG A 255 -17.68 -4.21 -7.30
CA ARG A 255 -18.44 -4.99 -8.27
C ARG A 255 -18.58 -4.27 -9.61
N GLU A 256 -18.90 -2.98 -9.59
CA GLU A 256 -19.08 -2.18 -10.81
C GLU A 256 -17.75 -2.00 -11.55
N ALA A 257 -16.64 -1.86 -10.83
CA ALA A 257 -15.31 -1.88 -11.42
C ALA A 257 -15.01 -3.24 -12.09
N ALA A 258 -15.48 -4.35 -11.51
CA ALA A 258 -15.39 -5.67 -12.14
C ALA A 258 -16.17 -5.72 -13.46
N ILE A 259 -17.41 -5.22 -13.49
CA ILE A 259 -18.22 -5.12 -14.72
C ILE A 259 -17.51 -4.27 -15.78
N ALA A 260 -17.05 -3.07 -15.41
CA ALA A 260 -16.34 -2.17 -16.32
C ALA A 260 -15.05 -2.81 -16.88
N SER A 261 -14.37 -3.62 -16.07
CA SER A 261 -13.17 -4.33 -16.51
C SER A 261 -13.48 -5.41 -17.56
N LEU A 262 -14.64 -6.05 -17.47
CA LEU A 262 -15.05 -7.14 -18.39
C LEU A 262 -15.34 -6.61 -19.80
N GLU A 263 -15.79 -5.37 -19.91
CA GLU A 263 -16.04 -4.71 -21.20
C GLU A 263 -14.78 -4.60 -22.06
N LYS A 264 -13.62 -4.38 -21.43
CA LYS A 264 -12.33 -4.17 -22.11
C LYS A 264 -11.77 -5.45 -22.77
N ARG A 265 -12.24 -6.63 -22.36
CA ARG A 265 -11.73 -7.95 -22.80
C ARG A 265 -10.20 -8.11 -22.70
N ASP A 266 -9.59 -7.43 -21.73
CA ASP A 266 -8.15 -7.53 -21.52
C ASP A 266 -7.74 -8.97 -21.21
N PRO A 267 -6.67 -9.49 -21.83
CA PRO A 267 -6.18 -10.84 -21.54
C PRO A 267 -5.80 -10.94 -20.06
N LEU A 268 -5.97 -12.11 -19.45
CA LEU A 268 -5.54 -12.39 -18.07
C LEU A 268 -4.02 -12.50 -17.90
N SER A 269 -3.26 -11.78 -18.74
CA SER A 269 -1.81 -11.74 -18.68
C SER A 269 -1.32 -11.22 -17.33
N PRO A 270 -0.15 -11.68 -16.86
CA PRO A 270 0.45 -11.15 -15.64
C PRO A 270 0.59 -9.64 -15.77
N ASP A 271 -0.13 -8.89 -14.93
CA ASP A 271 0.35 -7.56 -14.63
C ASP A 271 1.66 -7.74 -13.86
N LEU A 272 2.77 -7.39 -14.50
CA LEU A 272 4.11 -7.54 -13.92
C LEU A 272 4.26 -6.75 -12.61
N THR A 273 3.41 -5.75 -12.36
CA THR A 273 3.35 -5.03 -11.09
C THR A 273 3.04 -5.96 -9.91
N THR A 274 2.27 -7.04 -10.13
CA THR A 274 1.95 -8.02 -9.07
C THR A 274 3.18 -8.75 -8.54
N LEU A 275 4.27 -8.78 -9.32
CA LEU A 275 5.54 -9.41 -8.94
C LEU A 275 6.48 -8.45 -8.22
N ASP A 276 6.15 -7.16 -8.12
CA ASP A 276 7.00 -6.15 -7.46
C ASP A 276 7.39 -6.54 -6.02
N PRO A 277 6.50 -7.12 -5.17
CA PRO A 277 6.90 -7.58 -3.85
C PRO A 277 7.97 -8.67 -3.88
N ALA A 278 7.87 -9.63 -4.82
CA ALA A 278 8.87 -10.67 -5.00
C ALA A 278 10.20 -10.11 -5.51
N LEU A 279 10.15 -9.16 -6.46
CA LEU A 279 11.33 -8.44 -6.93
C LEU A 279 12.04 -7.70 -5.79
N MET A 280 11.29 -6.98 -4.95
CA MET A 280 11.86 -6.26 -3.80
C MET A 280 12.44 -7.20 -2.76
N ALA A 281 11.74 -8.28 -2.42
CA ALA A 281 12.24 -9.28 -1.48
C ALA A 281 13.53 -9.92 -1.99
N PHE A 282 13.57 -10.26 -3.28
CA PHE A 282 14.76 -10.78 -3.94
C PHE A 282 15.93 -9.79 -3.82
N VAL A 283 15.72 -8.54 -4.20
CA VAL A 283 16.74 -7.47 -4.14
C VAL A 283 17.26 -7.25 -2.72
N GLN A 284 16.39 -7.20 -1.72
CA GLN A 284 16.77 -6.98 -0.32
C GLN A 284 17.59 -8.13 0.26
N ARG A 285 17.39 -9.36 -0.23
CA ARG A 285 18.16 -10.54 0.20
C ARG A 285 19.52 -10.65 -0.50
N LEU A 286 19.69 -10.06 -1.70
CA LEU A 286 20.92 -10.18 -2.50
C LEU A 286 22.22 -9.87 -1.77
N PRO A 287 22.35 -8.80 -0.97
CA PRO A 287 23.61 -8.50 -0.27
C PRO A 287 24.09 -9.64 0.62
N GLY A 288 23.18 -10.39 1.24
CA GLY A 288 23.51 -11.55 2.07
C GLY A 288 23.98 -12.78 1.28
N HIS A 289 23.71 -12.83 -0.03
CA HIS A 289 24.07 -13.94 -0.92
C HIS A 289 25.18 -13.57 -1.94
N TYR A 290 25.73 -12.37 -1.83
CA TYR A 290 26.80 -11.89 -2.71
C TYR A 290 28.15 -12.49 -2.29
N LEU A 291 28.80 -13.21 -3.19
CA LEU A 291 30.09 -13.88 -2.98
C LEU A 291 31.22 -13.29 -3.84
N GLY A 292 30.95 -12.21 -4.58
CA GLY A 292 31.93 -11.62 -5.50
C GLY A 292 32.31 -12.56 -6.65
N LYS A 293 31.37 -13.39 -7.14
CA LYS A 293 31.59 -14.23 -8.32
C LYS A 293 31.43 -13.41 -9.61
N GLY A 294 32.11 -13.81 -10.68
CA GLY A 294 32.06 -13.11 -11.97
C GLY A 294 30.65 -12.97 -12.54
N GLU A 295 29.84 -14.02 -12.43
CA GLU A 295 28.43 -14.02 -12.84
C GLU A 295 27.58 -13.04 -12.03
N GLN A 296 27.80 -12.97 -10.72
CA GLN A 296 27.10 -12.04 -9.82
C GLN A 296 27.47 -10.58 -10.14
N ARG A 297 28.76 -10.30 -10.35
CA ARG A 297 29.22 -8.98 -10.82
C ARG A 297 28.58 -8.61 -12.16
N ASN A 298 28.54 -9.55 -13.10
CA ASN A 298 27.94 -9.33 -14.41
C ASN A 298 26.44 -8.99 -14.30
N ALA A 299 25.68 -9.79 -13.55
CA ALA A 299 24.27 -9.57 -13.32
C ALA A 299 23.98 -8.19 -12.72
N LEU A 300 24.71 -7.80 -11.66
CA LEU A 300 24.53 -6.50 -11.01
C LEU A 300 24.99 -5.32 -11.89
N THR A 301 26.07 -5.49 -12.66
CA THR A 301 26.56 -4.45 -13.58
C THR A 301 25.56 -4.20 -14.70
N GLU A 302 25.02 -5.25 -15.33
CA GLU A 302 23.98 -5.11 -16.35
C GLU A 302 22.69 -4.51 -15.77
N THR A 303 22.34 -4.87 -14.54
CA THR A 303 21.20 -4.27 -13.86
C THR A 303 21.41 -2.78 -13.62
N PHE A 304 22.59 -2.37 -13.15
CA PHE A 304 22.94 -0.96 -12.98
C PHE A 304 22.88 -0.22 -14.31
N ARG A 305 23.40 -0.82 -15.39
CA ARG A 305 23.37 -0.27 -16.74
C ARG A 305 21.94 -0.02 -17.20
N LEU A 306 21.06 -1.02 -17.11
CA LEU A 306 19.65 -0.91 -17.49
C LEU A 306 18.90 0.10 -16.61
N TRP A 307 19.16 0.10 -15.29
CA TRP A 307 18.54 1.00 -14.33
C TRP A 307 18.86 2.47 -14.60
N GLN A 308 20.10 2.77 -14.99
CA GLN A 308 20.57 4.12 -15.29
C GLN A 308 20.39 4.52 -16.77
N GLY A 309 19.84 3.63 -17.60
CA GLY A 309 19.68 3.89 -19.04
C GLY A 309 20.99 4.03 -19.81
N LEU A 310 22.06 3.36 -19.36
CA LEU A 310 23.38 3.44 -19.97
C LEU A 310 23.49 2.56 -21.21
N ASP A 311 24.25 3.03 -22.19
CA ASP A 311 24.41 2.45 -23.52
C ASP A 311 25.30 1.21 -23.56
N SER A 312 26.31 1.13 -22.69
CA SER A 312 27.29 0.02 -22.69
C SER A 312 27.73 -0.41 -21.30
N ARG A 313 28.23 -1.65 -21.21
CA ARG A 313 28.84 -2.19 -19.99
C ARG A 313 30.08 -1.39 -19.57
N THR A 314 30.87 -0.94 -20.54
CA THR A 314 32.05 -0.09 -20.32
C THR A 314 31.65 1.22 -19.64
N THR A 315 30.58 1.87 -20.11
CA THR A 315 30.01 3.09 -19.50
C THR A 315 29.54 2.83 -18.06
N ALA A 316 28.90 1.68 -17.81
CA ALA A 316 28.45 1.30 -16.48
C ALA A 316 29.60 1.11 -15.49
N VAL A 317 30.65 0.37 -15.87
CA VAL A 317 31.84 0.16 -15.03
C VAL A 317 32.56 1.48 -14.73
N ARG A 318 32.69 2.35 -15.74
CA ARG A 318 33.26 3.70 -15.57
C ARG A 318 32.43 4.55 -14.62
N THR A 319 31.10 4.51 -14.72
CA THR A 319 30.19 5.25 -13.82
C THR A 319 30.25 4.73 -12.37
N LEU A 320 30.54 3.44 -12.19
CA LEU A 320 30.81 2.83 -10.88
C LEU A 320 32.22 3.16 -10.34
N GLY A 321 32.98 4.01 -11.03
CA GLY A 321 34.25 4.56 -10.55
C GLY A 321 35.48 3.71 -10.87
N VAL A 322 35.36 2.71 -11.75
CA VAL A 322 36.48 1.88 -12.21
C VAL A 322 36.77 2.21 -13.67
N ASP A 323 38.00 2.63 -13.98
CA ASP A 323 38.40 2.92 -15.35
C ASP A 323 38.79 1.62 -16.11
N PRO A 324 38.03 1.18 -17.13
CA PRO A 324 38.30 -0.08 -17.83
C PRO A 324 39.63 -0.10 -18.59
N GLU A 325 40.08 1.05 -19.07
CA GLU A 325 41.33 1.17 -19.85
C GLU A 325 42.56 0.98 -18.95
N SER A 326 42.50 1.47 -17.70
CA SER A 326 43.53 1.26 -16.69
C SER A 326 43.73 -0.22 -16.29
N LEU A 327 42.75 -1.09 -16.55
CA LEU A 327 42.79 -2.51 -16.17
C LEU A 327 43.52 -3.40 -17.20
N MET A 328 43.68 -2.94 -18.45
CA MET A 328 44.28 -3.74 -19.52
C MET A 328 45.77 -4.04 -19.31
N SER A 329 46.47 -3.19 -18.54
CA SER A 329 47.89 -3.32 -18.20
C SER A 329 48.15 -3.35 -16.68
N ALA A 330 47.11 -3.62 -15.89
CA ALA A 330 47.17 -3.56 -14.43
C ALA A 330 47.90 -4.76 -13.81
N SER A 331 48.56 -4.52 -12.67
CA SER A 331 49.12 -5.59 -11.85
C SER A 331 48.00 -6.44 -11.21
N PRO A 332 48.28 -7.69 -10.83
CA PRO A 332 47.29 -8.53 -10.13
C PRO A 332 46.69 -7.88 -8.86
N ALA A 333 47.48 -7.07 -8.15
CA ALA A 333 47.01 -6.33 -6.98
C ALA A 333 46.03 -5.21 -7.36
N ALA A 334 46.34 -4.44 -8.41
CA ALA A 334 45.46 -3.38 -8.91
C ALA A 334 44.13 -3.94 -9.46
N LEU A 335 44.16 -5.12 -10.10
CA LEU A 335 42.94 -5.82 -10.53
C LEU A 335 42.07 -6.25 -9.34
N LEU A 336 42.69 -6.69 -8.24
CA LEU A 336 41.98 -7.08 -7.01
C LEU A 336 41.30 -5.87 -6.35
N ASP A 337 42.00 -4.73 -6.28
CA ASP A 337 41.46 -3.51 -5.67
C ASP A 337 40.33 -2.90 -6.51
N ALA A 338 40.47 -2.91 -7.84
CA ALA A 338 39.40 -2.51 -8.75
C ALA A 338 38.16 -3.42 -8.61
N ALA A 339 38.35 -4.73 -8.46
CA ALA A 339 37.25 -5.66 -8.22
C ALA A 339 36.54 -5.39 -6.87
N ARG A 340 37.30 -5.11 -5.80
CA ARG A 340 36.75 -4.73 -4.49
C ARG A 340 35.97 -3.41 -4.56
N GLN A 341 36.50 -2.41 -5.25
CA GLN A 341 35.82 -1.13 -5.45
C GLN A 341 34.50 -1.33 -6.21
N LEU A 342 34.53 -2.11 -7.29
CA LEU A 342 33.32 -2.45 -8.05
C LEU A 342 32.29 -3.18 -7.18
N ASP A 343 32.72 -4.18 -6.41
CA ASP A 343 31.86 -4.93 -5.50
C ASP A 343 31.16 -4.02 -4.47
N GLN A 344 31.91 -3.08 -3.88
CA GLN A 344 31.35 -2.10 -2.93
C GLN A 344 30.30 -1.20 -3.58
N GLN A 345 30.54 -0.72 -4.80
CA GLN A 345 29.60 0.18 -5.49
C GLN A 345 28.34 -0.57 -5.95
N LEU A 346 28.49 -1.81 -6.44
CA LEU A 346 27.36 -2.67 -6.80
C LEU A 346 26.49 -3.00 -5.58
N LEU A 347 27.09 -3.32 -4.43
CA LEU A 347 26.34 -3.56 -3.20
C LEU A 347 25.62 -2.30 -2.70
N ARG A 348 26.27 -1.13 -2.75
CA ARG A 348 25.62 0.15 -2.42
C ARG A 348 24.46 0.48 -3.35
N PHE A 349 24.60 0.19 -4.64
CA PHE A 349 23.51 0.34 -5.61
C PHE A 349 22.32 -0.54 -5.23
N VAL A 350 22.54 -1.85 -5.02
CA VAL A 350 21.47 -2.81 -4.65
C VAL A 350 20.77 -2.39 -3.37
N GLN A 351 21.51 -1.95 -2.35
CA GLN A 351 20.96 -1.50 -1.07
C GLN A 351 20.06 -0.25 -1.19
N ARG A 352 20.25 0.57 -2.23
CA ARG A 352 19.44 1.78 -2.49
C ARG A 352 18.19 1.51 -3.33
N ILE A 353 18.12 0.38 -4.03
CA ILE A 353 16.98 0.05 -4.90
C ILE A 353 15.64 0.12 -4.16
N PRO A 354 15.46 -0.45 -2.94
CA PRO A 354 14.17 -0.40 -2.26
C PRO A 354 13.65 1.03 -2.02
N ALA A 355 14.55 1.97 -1.69
CA ALA A 355 14.22 3.38 -1.49
C ALA A 355 13.96 4.13 -2.82
N ALA A 356 14.69 3.78 -3.86
CA ALA A 356 14.66 4.44 -5.17
C ALA A 356 13.64 3.84 -6.15
N TYR A 357 13.04 2.69 -5.84
CA TYR A 357 12.07 2.04 -6.72
C TYR A 357 10.80 2.89 -6.80
N ARG A 358 10.35 3.13 -8.04
CA ARG A 358 9.17 3.93 -8.37
C ARG A 358 8.23 3.17 -9.31
N GLN A 359 8.40 1.85 -9.42
CA GLN A 359 7.55 0.95 -10.19
C GLN A 359 7.46 1.29 -11.70
N THR A 360 8.46 1.98 -12.23
CA THR A 360 8.54 2.28 -13.66
C THR A 360 8.90 1.03 -14.46
N ASP A 361 8.45 0.95 -15.72
CA ASP A 361 8.72 -0.21 -16.58
C ASP A 361 10.21 -0.47 -16.78
N ALA A 362 11.01 0.60 -16.94
CA ALA A 362 12.46 0.49 -17.06
C ALA A 362 13.11 -0.15 -15.83
N GLN A 363 12.70 0.29 -14.62
CA GLN A 363 13.19 -0.31 -13.37
C GLN A 363 12.76 -1.77 -13.25
N ARG A 364 11.51 -2.09 -13.59
CA ARG A 364 10.99 -3.46 -13.52
C ARG A 364 11.71 -4.39 -14.49
N VAL A 365 11.95 -3.94 -15.72
CA VAL A 365 12.74 -4.68 -16.73
C VAL A 365 14.17 -4.94 -16.23
N ALA A 366 14.82 -3.93 -15.63
CA ALA A 366 16.15 -4.11 -15.04
C ALA A 366 16.16 -5.18 -13.93
N LEU A 367 15.15 -5.19 -13.06
CA LEU A 367 15.05 -6.17 -11.97
C LEU A 367 14.65 -7.58 -12.46
N LEU A 368 13.78 -7.68 -13.45
CA LEU A 368 13.47 -8.97 -14.10
C LEU A 368 14.72 -9.55 -14.77
N HIS A 369 15.51 -8.71 -15.44
CA HIS A 369 16.79 -9.10 -15.99
C HIS A 369 17.75 -9.58 -14.89
N LEU A 370 17.82 -8.85 -13.77
CA LEU A 370 18.63 -9.25 -12.62
C LEU A 370 18.28 -10.66 -12.14
N VAL A 371 16.99 -10.93 -11.89
CA VAL A 371 16.53 -12.25 -11.41
C VAL A 371 16.90 -13.34 -12.42
N ARG A 372 16.64 -13.10 -13.70
CA ARG A 372 16.95 -14.04 -14.78
C ARG A 372 18.43 -14.39 -14.81
N THR A 373 19.31 -13.39 -14.87
CA THR A 373 20.75 -13.62 -14.95
C THR A 373 21.31 -14.21 -13.65
N TRP A 374 20.84 -13.74 -12.50
CA TRP A 374 21.31 -14.20 -11.20
C TRP A 374 20.95 -15.68 -10.92
N ARG A 375 19.78 -16.12 -11.38
CA ARG A 375 19.31 -17.51 -11.25
C ARG A 375 19.67 -18.40 -12.44
N GLY A 376 20.28 -17.85 -13.50
CA GLY A 376 20.63 -18.61 -14.71
C GLY A 376 19.42 -19.10 -15.50
N LEU A 377 18.32 -18.34 -15.53
CA LEU A 377 17.07 -18.74 -16.19
C LEU A 377 17.11 -18.46 -17.70
N GLU A 378 16.73 -19.48 -18.48
CA GLU A 378 16.83 -19.42 -19.94
C GLU A 378 15.80 -18.49 -20.59
N THR A 379 14.59 -18.38 -20.02
CA THR A 379 13.47 -17.64 -20.63
C THR A 379 12.84 -16.62 -19.68
N GLY A 380 12.15 -15.64 -20.26
CA GLY A 380 11.34 -14.68 -19.50
C GLY A 380 10.19 -15.37 -18.75
N GLU A 381 9.57 -16.38 -19.36
CA GLU A 381 8.51 -17.18 -18.73
C GLU A 381 9.01 -17.92 -17.49
N ALA A 382 10.20 -18.55 -17.57
CA ALA A 382 10.83 -19.19 -16.40
C ALA A 382 11.13 -18.18 -15.29
N THR A 383 11.48 -16.95 -15.64
CA THR A 383 11.71 -15.85 -14.69
C THR A 383 10.43 -15.44 -13.97
N VAL A 384 9.34 -15.24 -14.73
CA VAL A 384 8.02 -14.93 -14.17
C VAL A 384 7.55 -16.07 -13.27
N ARG A 385 7.64 -17.32 -13.71
CA ARG A 385 7.27 -18.49 -12.90
C ARG A 385 8.05 -18.54 -11.58
N SER A 386 9.37 -18.35 -11.65
CA SER A 386 10.22 -18.33 -10.47
C SER A 386 9.84 -17.21 -9.47
N LEU A 387 9.46 -16.03 -9.95
CA LEU A 387 8.99 -14.93 -9.10
C LEU A 387 7.59 -15.15 -8.53
N VAL A 388 6.73 -15.86 -9.26
CA VAL A 388 5.42 -16.27 -8.75
C VAL A 388 5.59 -17.26 -7.60
N ASP A 389 6.51 -18.22 -7.72
CA ASP A 389 6.82 -19.15 -6.63
C ASP A 389 7.38 -18.40 -5.40
N ASP A 390 8.27 -17.43 -5.60
CA ASP A 390 8.75 -16.55 -4.51
C ASP A 390 7.58 -15.81 -3.85
N LEU A 391 6.64 -15.27 -4.64
CA LEU A 391 5.48 -14.54 -4.13
C LEU A 391 4.53 -15.44 -3.33
N ARG A 392 4.28 -16.67 -3.79
CA ARG A 392 3.50 -17.69 -3.05
C ARG A 392 4.16 -18.01 -1.71
N GLN A 393 5.48 -18.14 -1.71
CA GLN A 393 6.24 -18.40 -0.49
C GLN A 393 6.15 -17.23 0.47
N LEU A 394 6.32 -15.99 -0.02
CA LEU A 394 6.19 -14.76 0.76
C LEU A 394 4.80 -14.62 1.41
N GLN A 395 3.73 -14.97 0.67
CA GLN A 395 2.34 -14.88 1.13
C GLN A 395 1.96 -15.93 2.18
N SER A 396 2.66 -17.06 2.21
CA SER A 396 2.39 -18.18 3.13
C SER A 396 3.38 -18.26 4.30
N ALA A 397 4.49 -17.52 4.22
CA ALA A 397 5.54 -17.52 5.23
C ALA A 397 5.06 -16.97 6.58
N ARG A 398 5.54 -17.59 7.67
CA ARG A 398 5.28 -17.09 9.03
C ARG A 398 6.03 -15.78 9.25
N PRO A 399 5.45 -14.80 9.96
CA PRO A 399 6.15 -13.56 10.31
C PRO A 399 7.51 -13.85 10.95
N GLY A 400 8.57 -13.25 10.42
CA GLY A 400 9.95 -13.42 10.90
C GLY A 400 10.70 -14.65 10.39
N SER A 401 10.11 -15.51 9.54
CA SER A 401 10.87 -16.56 8.87
C SER A 401 11.79 -15.99 7.78
N PRO A 402 12.85 -16.70 7.35
CA PRO A 402 13.71 -16.29 6.24
C PRO A 402 12.94 -16.04 4.93
N ASP A 403 11.85 -16.76 4.77
CA ASP A 403 10.99 -16.74 3.59
C ASP A 403 9.96 -15.61 3.62
N ALA A 404 9.73 -14.99 4.79
CA ALA A 404 8.82 -13.86 4.94
C ALA A 404 9.36 -12.61 4.26
N MET A 405 8.46 -11.66 4.00
CA MET A 405 8.84 -10.36 3.44
C MET A 405 9.92 -9.71 4.31
N PRO A 406 11.09 -9.36 3.75
CA PRO A 406 12.11 -8.64 4.50
C PRO A 406 11.52 -7.37 5.12
N ALA A 407 11.92 -7.09 6.37
CA ALA A 407 11.50 -5.87 7.04
C ALA A 407 11.93 -4.64 6.20
N PRO A 408 11.10 -3.58 6.13
CA PRO A 408 11.48 -2.36 5.45
C PRO A 408 12.78 -1.85 6.09
N VAL A 409 13.83 -1.77 5.28
CA VAL A 409 15.08 -1.14 5.69
C VAL A 409 14.80 0.36 5.68
N PRO A 410 14.92 1.07 6.83
CA PRO A 410 14.77 2.52 6.86
C PRO A 410 15.66 3.13 5.79
N ASP A 411 15.21 4.20 5.12
CA ASP A 411 16.03 4.92 4.17
C ASP A 411 17.40 5.14 4.78
N LEU A 412 18.43 4.61 4.11
CA LEU A 412 19.80 4.97 4.43
C LEU A 412 19.86 6.48 4.23
N LEU A 413 19.81 7.23 5.34
CA LEU A 413 20.03 8.67 5.36
C LEU A 413 21.22 8.95 4.44
N PRO A 414 21.13 9.96 3.56
CA PRO A 414 22.17 10.22 2.56
C PRO A 414 23.53 10.21 3.25
N VAL A 415 24.44 9.42 2.66
CA VAL A 415 25.75 9.06 3.19
C VAL A 415 26.41 10.26 3.86
N LEU A 416 26.71 10.11 5.16
CA LEU A 416 27.48 11.02 6.00
C LEU A 416 28.75 11.51 5.27
N GLN A 417 28.75 12.75 4.80
CA GLN A 417 29.99 13.42 4.40
C GLN A 417 30.68 13.89 5.69
N THR A 418 31.80 13.26 6.03
CA THR A 418 32.57 13.58 7.25
C THR A 418 33.48 14.80 7.10
N GLU A 419 33.70 15.31 5.88
CA GLU A 419 34.53 16.50 5.65
C GLU A 419 33.95 17.40 4.54
N TRP A 420 33.51 18.60 4.93
CA TRP A 420 33.17 19.67 4.01
C TRP A 420 34.45 20.37 3.53
N THR A 421 34.51 20.68 2.24
CA THR A 421 35.46 21.65 1.67
C THR A 421 34.67 22.77 1.02
N LEU A 422 35.29 23.93 0.77
CA LEU A 422 34.60 25.07 0.15
C LEU A 422 34.01 24.71 -1.22
N ASP A 423 34.63 23.77 -1.94
CA ASP A 423 34.22 23.34 -3.28
C ASP A 423 33.18 22.21 -3.27
N THR A 424 32.90 21.61 -2.10
CA THR A 424 32.02 20.44 -1.98
C THR A 424 30.73 20.73 -1.23
N ILE A 425 30.45 21.99 -0.89
CA ILE A 425 29.22 22.39 -0.19
C ILE A 425 27.99 22.03 -1.05
N GLN A 426 27.10 21.25 -0.47
CA GLN A 426 25.80 20.93 -1.05
C GLN A 426 24.71 21.62 -0.23
N LEU A 427 23.92 22.48 -0.86
CA LEU A 427 22.92 23.31 -0.17
C LEU A 427 21.92 22.48 0.64
N HIS A 428 21.46 21.34 0.13
CA HIS A 428 20.52 20.46 0.84
C HIS A 428 21.21 19.37 1.68
N GLY A 429 22.54 19.39 1.76
CA GLY A 429 23.30 18.49 2.62
C GLY A 429 23.24 18.94 4.08
N ALA A 430 23.08 17.99 5.00
CA ALA A 430 23.14 18.23 6.44
C ALA A 430 24.57 18.65 6.84
N ILE A 431 24.70 19.76 7.55
CA ILE A 431 26.02 20.34 7.90
C ILE A 431 26.74 19.45 8.92
N ALA A 432 26.04 19.03 9.98
CA ALA A 432 26.58 18.15 11.00
C ALA A 432 26.28 16.67 10.64
N PRO A 433 27.17 15.73 11.00
CA PRO A 433 26.92 14.31 10.81
C PRO A 433 25.60 13.86 11.47
N GLY A 434 24.62 13.43 10.67
CA GLY A 434 23.29 13.03 11.17
C GLY A 434 22.41 14.19 11.68
N GLY A 435 22.83 15.43 11.42
CA GLY A 435 22.10 16.63 11.81
C GLY A 435 20.93 16.96 10.89
N ARG A 436 20.08 17.88 11.34
CA ARG A 436 18.89 18.35 10.63
C ARG A 436 19.14 19.67 9.88
N LEU A 437 20.11 20.45 10.35
CA LEU A 437 20.44 21.74 9.75
C LEU A 437 21.25 21.56 8.46
N THR A 438 20.85 22.29 7.43
CA THR A 438 21.40 22.22 6.07
C THR A 438 22.20 23.47 5.70
N TRP A 439 23.09 23.35 4.71
CA TRP A 439 23.85 24.49 4.20
C TRP A 439 22.96 25.59 3.63
N ALA A 440 21.79 25.24 3.09
CA ALA A 440 20.79 26.20 2.63
C ALA A 440 20.29 27.08 3.78
N GLU A 441 20.04 26.51 4.96
CA GLU A 441 19.61 27.29 6.14
C GLU A 441 20.75 28.17 6.67
N ALA A 442 21.98 27.66 6.69
CA ALA A 442 23.13 28.42 7.17
C ALA A 442 23.51 29.60 6.26
N THR A 443 23.29 29.48 4.96
CA THR A 443 23.77 30.44 3.94
C THR A 443 22.65 31.20 3.23
N GLN A 444 21.42 31.11 3.75
CA GLN A 444 20.22 31.68 3.14
C GLN A 444 20.04 31.27 1.68
N GLY A 445 19.93 29.97 1.43
CA GLY A 445 19.75 29.39 0.10
C GLY A 445 20.99 29.50 -0.80
N GLY A 446 22.18 29.69 -0.23
CA GLY A 446 23.42 29.85 -0.98
C GLY A 446 23.79 31.31 -1.30
N LEU A 447 23.01 32.29 -0.84
CA LEU A 447 23.30 33.71 -1.05
C LEU A 447 24.60 34.16 -0.34
N TYR A 448 24.90 33.57 0.81
CA TYR A 448 26.06 33.88 1.62
C TYR A 448 26.90 32.64 1.88
N LEU A 449 27.47 32.05 0.82
CA LEU A 449 28.41 30.94 0.97
C LEU A 449 29.67 31.39 1.74
N PRO A 450 30.23 30.52 2.61
CA PRO A 450 31.44 30.84 3.35
C PRO A 450 32.61 31.07 2.38
N LYS A 451 33.29 32.21 2.52
CA LYS A 451 34.39 32.59 1.62
C LYS A 451 35.75 32.01 2.04
N ASN A 452 35.83 31.43 3.23
CA ASN A 452 37.06 30.87 3.75
C ASN A 452 36.79 29.69 4.71
N LEU A 453 37.84 28.91 4.94
CA LEU A 453 37.81 27.72 5.78
C LEU A 453 37.43 28.02 7.24
N ALA A 454 37.75 29.21 7.75
CA ALA A 454 37.44 29.60 9.12
C ALA A 454 35.92 29.76 9.32
N ALA A 455 35.23 30.43 8.39
CA ALA A 455 33.79 30.59 8.41
C ALA A 455 33.06 29.25 8.22
N MET A 456 33.52 28.41 7.28
CA MET A 456 32.97 27.08 7.08
C MET A 456 33.08 26.21 8.33
N ARG A 457 34.26 26.19 8.99
CA ARG A 457 34.46 25.44 10.24
C ARG A 457 33.61 25.98 11.38
N ALA A 458 33.40 27.30 11.45
CA ALA A 458 32.52 27.90 12.45
C ALA A 458 31.07 27.47 12.27
N ILE A 459 30.56 27.48 11.03
CA ILE A 459 29.23 26.98 10.70
C ILE A 459 29.09 25.50 11.08
N VAL A 460 30.07 24.66 10.75
CA VAL A 460 30.02 23.23 11.12
C VAL A 460 30.01 23.01 12.64
N ARG A 461 30.83 23.76 13.39
CA ARG A 461 30.84 23.67 14.87
C ARG A 461 29.50 24.10 15.46
N LEU A 462 28.95 25.22 15.00
CA LEU A 462 27.68 25.72 15.51
C LEU A 462 26.51 24.81 15.09
N ALA A 463 26.51 24.24 13.88
CA ALA A 463 25.54 23.23 13.46
C ALA A 463 25.53 22.03 14.42
N THR A 464 26.72 21.51 14.74
CA THR A 464 26.89 20.36 15.64
C THR A 464 26.36 20.68 17.04
N ALA A 465 26.62 21.88 17.54
CA ALA A 465 26.12 22.32 18.84
C ALA A 465 24.60 22.56 18.85
N MET A 466 24.03 23.00 17.73
CA MET A 466 22.59 23.20 17.58
C MET A 466 21.79 21.90 17.60
N GLU A 467 22.37 20.77 17.19
CA GLU A 467 21.71 19.46 17.35
C GLU A 467 21.49 19.11 18.83
N GLN A 468 22.44 19.50 19.69
CA GLN A 468 22.32 19.33 21.14
C GLN A 468 21.27 20.29 21.73
N VAL A 469 21.20 21.52 21.21
CA VAL A 469 20.14 22.49 21.54
C VAL A 469 18.75 21.93 21.17
N ALA A 470 18.58 21.43 19.95
CA ALA A 470 17.33 20.86 19.46
C ALA A 470 16.88 19.66 20.31
N THR A 471 17.83 18.76 20.64
CA THR A 471 17.59 17.61 21.52
C THR A 471 17.11 18.05 22.91
N ARG A 472 17.74 19.07 23.49
CA ARG A 472 17.41 19.56 24.84
C ARG A 472 16.07 20.29 24.89
N LEU A 473 15.71 21.01 23.83
CA LEU A 473 14.42 21.67 23.72
C LEU A 473 13.30 20.71 23.32
N GLY A 474 13.62 19.50 22.85
CA GLY A 474 12.65 18.53 22.33
C GLY A 474 11.86 19.04 21.12
N ARG A 475 12.43 20.01 20.39
CA ARG A 475 11.80 20.75 19.28
C ARG A 475 12.84 21.10 18.23
N SER A 476 12.44 21.14 16.96
CA SER A 476 13.31 21.57 15.87
C SER A 476 13.41 23.09 15.82
N PRO A 477 14.61 23.68 15.71
CA PRO A 477 14.79 25.12 15.55
C PRO A 477 14.49 25.57 14.12
N HIS A 478 13.80 26.70 13.99
CA HIS A 478 13.61 27.42 12.73
C HIS A 478 14.64 28.54 12.63
N ILE A 479 15.55 28.44 11.65
CA ILE A 479 16.65 29.39 11.48
C ILE A 479 16.16 30.60 10.69
N ILE A 480 16.32 31.80 11.28
CA ILE A 480 15.99 33.08 10.66
C ILE A 480 17.20 33.68 9.96
N ALA A 481 18.35 33.67 10.65
CA ALA A 481 19.59 34.20 10.10
C ALA A 481 20.78 33.51 10.75
N TRP A 482 21.83 33.27 9.96
CA TRP A 482 23.05 32.61 10.44
C TRP A 482 24.29 33.24 9.82
N HIS A 483 24.81 32.72 8.71
CA HIS A 483 25.95 33.30 8.02
C HIS A 483 25.49 34.32 6.97
N CYS A 484 26.02 35.54 7.04
CA CYS A 484 25.66 36.60 6.09
C CYS A 484 26.81 37.59 5.85
N SER A 485 26.60 38.53 4.92
CA SER A 485 27.57 39.59 4.63
C SER A 485 27.67 40.59 5.80
N PRO A 486 28.77 41.36 5.91
CA PRO A 486 28.90 42.39 6.95
C PRO A 486 27.80 43.46 6.93
N GLU A 487 27.21 43.71 5.75
CA GLU A 487 26.11 44.66 5.58
C GLU A 487 24.79 44.06 6.11
N ALA A 488 24.48 42.82 5.74
CA ALA A 488 23.31 42.11 6.23
C ALA A 488 23.38 41.88 7.74
N ALA A 489 24.56 41.54 8.28
CA ALA A 489 24.77 41.31 9.70
C ALA A 489 24.48 42.56 10.55
N ARG A 490 24.83 43.75 10.06
CA ARG A 490 24.55 45.03 10.74
C ARG A 490 23.05 45.35 10.84
N ALA A 491 22.22 44.75 9.99
CA ALA A 491 20.77 44.91 10.01
C ALA A 491 20.08 43.91 10.95
N LEU A 492 20.79 42.88 11.44
CA LEU A 492 20.22 41.89 12.35
C LEU A 492 20.18 42.40 13.80
N PRO A 493 19.17 41.99 14.59
CA PRO A 493 19.13 42.30 16.00
C PRO A 493 20.18 41.45 16.75
N GLY A 494 21.16 42.10 17.40
CA GLY A 494 22.20 41.43 18.17
C GLY A 494 23.37 42.35 18.56
N PRO A 495 24.14 42.02 19.60
CA PRO A 495 25.22 42.87 20.09
C PRO A 495 26.52 42.73 19.29
N ASN A 496 26.70 41.65 18.51
CA ASN A 496 27.94 41.37 17.79
C ASN A 496 27.68 40.89 16.34
N PRO A 497 27.45 41.81 15.40
CA PRO A 497 27.17 41.47 14.00
C PRO A 497 28.32 40.70 13.32
N ASP A 498 29.56 40.88 13.78
CA ASP A 498 30.72 40.19 13.20
C ASP A 498 30.65 38.67 13.35
N GLN A 499 29.91 38.17 14.34
CA GLN A 499 29.77 36.74 14.60
C GLN A 499 28.89 36.05 13.55
N HIS A 500 27.90 36.75 13.00
CA HIS A 500 27.16 36.27 11.83
C HIS A 500 28.04 36.24 10.57
N THR A 501 28.94 37.21 10.42
CA THR A 501 29.94 37.20 9.32
C THR A 501 30.92 36.04 9.46
N LEU A 502 31.23 35.60 10.67
CA LEU A 502 32.08 34.43 10.91
C LEU A 502 31.30 33.10 10.92
N GLY A 503 29.97 33.12 10.90
CA GLY A 503 29.13 31.92 11.02
C GLY A 503 29.08 31.32 12.43
N CYS A 504 29.51 32.08 13.43
CA CYS A 504 29.54 31.73 14.86
C CYS A 504 28.28 32.14 15.62
N ALA A 505 27.33 32.83 14.98
CA ALA A 505 26.07 33.24 15.59
C ALA A 505 24.88 32.93 14.67
N LEU A 506 23.74 32.65 15.28
CA LEU A 506 22.47 32.48 14.60
C LEU A 506 21.29 33.02 15.40
N LEU A 507 20.21 33.31 14.68
CA LEU A 507 18.91 33.69 15.19
C LEU A 507 17.92 32.57 14.86
N PHE A 508 17.18 32.10 15.86
CA PHE A 508 16.20 31.03 15.69
C PHE A 508 14.99 31.19 16.61
N TYR A 509 13.93 30.44 16.30
CA TYR A 509 12.81 30.21 17.21
C TYR A 509 12.37 28.74 17.15
N CYS A 510 11.56 28.29 18.10
CA CYS A 510 10.94 26.96 18.09
C CYS A 510 9.43 27.09 18.24
N ASP A 511 8.67 26.30 17.48
CA ASP A 511 7.20 26.33 17.58
C ASP A 511 6.72 25.97 18.98
N GLY A 512 5.79 26.77 19.49
CA GLY A 512 5.18 26.56 20.81
C GLY A 512 6.07 26.92 22.00
N LEU A 513 7.25 27.51 21.79
CA LEU A 513 8.11 28.02 22.86
C LEU A 513 8.37 29.51 22.72
N THR A 514 8.32 30.23 23.85
CA THR A 514 8.76 31.63 23.92
C THR A 514 10.28 31.72 24.03
N ALA A 515 10.86 32.83 23.58
CA ALA A 515 12.28 33.12 23.73
C ALA A 515 12.74 33.05 25.19
N GLN A 516 11.87 33.43 26.14
CA GLN A 516 12.15 33.31 27.56
C GLN A 516 12.27 31.85 28.02
N GLN A 517 11.38 30.95 27.58
CA GLN A 517 11.45 29.53 27.90
C GLN A 517 12.69 28.87 27.29
N ILE A 518 13.00 29.20 26.04
CA ILE A 518 14.21 28.70 25.36
C ILE A 518 15.46 29.21 26.10
N TYR A 519 15.53 30.51 26.38
CA TYR A 519 16.65 31.14 27.09
C TYR A 519 16.92 30.47 28.43
N TRP A 520 15.91 30.30 29.30
CA TRP A 520 16.11 29.69 30.62
C TRP A 520 16.44 28.19 30.56
N THR A 521 16.04 27.51 29.48
CA THR A 521 16.37 26.09 29.27
C THR A 521 17.84 25.90 28.86
N LEU A 522 18.37 26.85 28.09
CA LEU A 522 19.73 26.79 27.55
C LEU A 522 20.76 27.48 28.46
N ASP A 523 20.39 28.53 29.18
CA ASP A 523 21.28 29.38 29.98
C ASP A 523 22.21 28.61 30.96
N PRO A 524 21.74 27.58 31.70
CA PRO A 524 22.60 26.85 32.63
C PRO A 524 23.71 26.03 31.95
N TRP A 525 23.55 25.73 30.65
CA TRP A 525 24.42 24.81 29.92
C TRP A 525 25.18 25.44 28.76
N TRP A 526 24.58 26.41 28.07
CA TRP A 526 25.21 27.04 26.92
C TRP A 526 26.32 27.99 27.35
N THR A 527 27.54 27.72 26.89
CA THR A 527 28.74 28.45 27.32
C THR A 527 29.06 29.67 26.46
N GLY A 528 28.51 29.77 25.25
CA GLY A 528 28.66 30.94 24.38
C GLY A 528 27.61 32.02 24.65
N GLY A 529 27.52 33.02 23.77
CA GLY A 529 26.53 34.10 23.87
C GLY A 529 25.09 33.60 23.73
N LEU A 530 24.18 34.12 24.56
CA LEU A 530 22.76 33.77 24.53
C LEU A 530 21.93 35.03 24.84
N GLY A 531 20.93 35.31 24.01
CA GLY A 531 20.12 36.51 24.14
C GLY A 531 18.68 36.33 23.69
N ARG A 532 17.81 37.21 24.18
CA ARG A 532 16.38 37.28 23.83
C ARG A 532 15.94 38.71 23.55
N PHE A 533 14.90 38.86 22.74
CA PHE A 533 14.37 40.16 22.32
C PHE A 533 12.96 40.37 22.87
N THR A 534 12.74 41.48 23.56
CA THR A 534 11.44 41.92 24.10
C THR A 534 10.45 42.22 22.98
N GLN A 535 10.93 42.86 21.91
CA GLN A 535 10.18 43.16 20.69
C GLN A 535 9.83 41.92 19.84
N TYR A 536 10.56 40.81 19.99
CA TYR A 536 10.31 39.55 19.27
C TYR A 536 10.25 38.37 20.26
N PRO A 537 9.08 38.12 20.86
CA PRO A 537 8.96 37.22 22.02
C PRO A 537 9.24 35.74 21.73
N ALA A 538 9.40 35.35 20.47
CA ALA A 538 9.79 33.99 20.06
C ALA A 538 11.26 33.89 19.62
N LEU A 539 11.93 35.01 19.34
CA LEU A 539 13.26 35.03 18.72
C LEU A 539 14.38 34.95 19.77
N VAL A 540 15.33 34.05 19.51
CA VAL A 540 16.51 33.82 20.35
C VAL A 540 17.77 34.04 19.53
N TYR A 541 18.73 34.73 20.13
CA TYR A 541 20.10 34.81 19.63
C TYR A 541 20.97 33.79 20.35
N LEU A 542 21.80 33.09 19.59
CA LEU A 542 22.75 32.14 20.11
C LEU A 542 24.08 32.24 19.35
N GLU A 543 25.17 32.27 20.11
CA GLU A 543 26.53 32.43 19.60
C GLU A 543 27.48 31.43 20.26
N SER A 544 28.50 31.00 19.53
CA SER A 544 29.48 30.01 19.96
C SER A 544 30.89 30.54 20.30
N SER A 545 31.12 31.85 20.47
CA SER A 545 32.45 32.40 20.78
C SER A 545 32.89 32.10 22.24
N GLY A 546 34.14 31.74 22.55
CA GLY A 546 35.28 31.35 21.69
C GLY A 546 36.48 30.81 22.49
N ALA A 547 37.18 29.82 21.95
CA ALA A 547 38.56 29.50 22.31
C ALA A 547 39.50 30.19 21.31
N ILE A 548 39.71 31.50 21.48
CA ILE A 548 40.87 32.23 20.95
C ILE A 548 41.28 33.26 22.03
N ALA A 549 42.30 32.88 22.81
CA ALA A 549 43.16 33.66 23.70
C ALA A 549 42.58 34.88 24.46
N SER A 550 42.13 34.65 25.71
CA SER A 550 42.34 35.58 26.83
C SER A 550 42.35 34.79 28.16
N PRO A 551 43.31 35.00 29.08
CA PRO A 551 43.47 34.20 30.29
C PRO A 551 42.73 34.81 31.49
N GLU A 552 41.47 35.22 31.31
CA GLU A 552 40.61 35.64 32.41
C GLU A 552 39.32 34.81 32.47
N PRO A 553 38.80 34.52 33.67
CA PRO A 553 37.56 33.79 33.81
C PRO A 553 36.36 34.72 33.58
N ASP A 554 35.37 34.21 32.86
CA ASP A 554 33.96 34.67 32.85
C ASP A 554 33.57 35.83 31.89
N HIS A 555 33.28 35.48 30.64
CA HIS A 555 32.47 36.31 29.74
C HIS A 555 31.31 35.51 29.13
N ARG A 556 30.37 35.06 29.98
CA ARG A 556 29.03 34.70 29.51
C ARG A 556 28.30 35.99 29.13
N VAL A 557 28.33 36.34 27.85
CA VAL A 557 27.57 37.51 27.38
C VAL A 557 26.09 37.09 27.36
N ARG A 558 25.28 37.75 28.18
CA ARG A 558 23.82 37.54 28.34
C ARG A 558 23.11 38.87 28.18
N TRP A 559 22.04 38.89 27.40
CA TRP A 559 21.32 40.14 27.15
C TRP A 559 19.83 39.92 26.91
N VAL A 560 19.08 40.95 27.30
CA VAL A 560 17.66 41.10 27.06
C VAL A 560 17.52 42.44 26.35
N HIS A 561 17.09 42.41 25.09
CA HIS A 561 17.04 43.62 24.27
C HIS A 561 15.65 44.09 23.94
#